data_AF-A0A2A2WI60-F1
#
_entry.id   AF-A0A2A2WI60-F1
#
_cell.length_a   1.000
_cell.length_b   1.000
_cell.length_c   1.000
_cell.angle_alpha   90.00
_cell.angle_beta   90.00
_cell.angle_gamma   90.00
#
_symmetry.space_group_name_H-M   'P 1'
#
loop_
_entity.id
_entity.type
_entity.pdbx_description
1 polymer ?
#
loop_
_entity_poly.entity_id
_entity_poly.type
_entity_poly.pdbx_seq_one_letter_code
_entity_poly.pdbx_strand_id
1 'polypeptide(L)'
;MTSPTDDHSDRHADKFNDPRAEFTRRGILLGVGVVLFGIGGAALSIWARRTRLEQSTQFWGPEVIEAFQLAAEIHLISQPDQPASKVEPLRLTGMPGLGHLRHLLLDDRSYVWDSVREEPIRSRLNKSSCMTLWFSDPEAKRFPDAKVIIDLDQGWIGKQDGNQQVRLAERFRNALPAFLKRIADFEPLRVEMREKKRAEDQ
;
A
#
# COMPACT_ATOMS: atom_id res chain seq x y z
N MET A 1 79.15 -22.81 -26.26
CA MET A 1 77.78 -23.26 -25.95
C MET A 1 77.30 -22.46 -24.75
N THR A 2 76.56 -21.38 -25.00
CA THR A 2 75.88 -20.58 -23.98
C THR A 2 74.42 -20.98 -23.97
N SER A 3 73.90 -21.51 -22.86
CA SER A 3 72.47 -21.67 -22.65
C SER A 3 71.91 -20.38 -22.03
N PRO A 4 70.90 -19.75 -22.63
CA PRO A 4 70.11 -18.72 -21.96
C PRO A 4 68.91 -19.41 -21.29
N THR A 5 68.88 -19.43 -19.96
CA THR A 5 67.65 -19.66 -19.21
C THR A 5 66.93 -18.33 -19.12
N ASP A 6 65.94 -18.12 -19.99
CA ASP A 6 64.99 -17.02 -19.88
C ASP A 6 64.10 -17.25 -18.65
N ASP A 7 64.48 -16.57 -17.57
CA ASP A 7 63.68 -16.45 -16.36
C ASP A 7 62.49 -15.53 -16.66
N HIS A 8 61.33 -16.15 -16.93
CA HIS A 8 60.03 -15.50 -16.94
C HIS A 8 59.67 -15.06 -15.51
N SER A 9 60.38 -14.06 -15.01
CA SER A 9 59.99 -13.34 -13.80
C SER A 9 58.71 -12.57 -14.11
N ASP A 10 57.64 -12.96 -13.41
CA ASP A 10 56.32 -12.33 -13.44
C ASP A 10 56.43 -10.80 -13.30
N ARG A 11 56.28 -10.10 -14.42
CA ARG A 11 56.41 -8.63 -14.59
C ARG A 11 55.37 -7.79 -13.83
N HIS A 12 54.63 -8.40 -12.91
CA HIS A 12 53.53 -7.81 -12.17
C HIS A 12 53.53 -8.12 -10.66
N ALA A 13 54.54 -8.84 -10.15
CA ALA A 13 54.64 -9.15 -8.72
C ALA A 13 54.76 -7.88 -7.84
N ASP A 14 55.35 -6.84 -8.40
CA ASP A 14 55.67 -5.54 -7.82
C ASP A 14 54.46 -4.58 -7.78
N LYS A 15 53.39 -4.83 -8.53
CA LYS A 15 52.17 -4.00 -8.50
C LYS A 15 51.30 -4.26 -7.27
N PHE A 16 51.39 -5.45 -6.69
CA PHE A 16 50.62 -5.82 -5.50
C PHE A 16 51.40 -5.63 -4.18
N ASN A 17 52.65 -5.17 -4.28
CA ASN A 17 53.59 -5.10 -3.16
C ASN A 17 54.09 -3.66 -2.94
N ASP A 18 53.18 -2.68 -2.95
CA ASP A 18 53.50 -1.30 -2.57
C ASP A 18 53.63 -1.22 -1.03
N PRO A 19 54.84 -1.02 -0.48
CA PRO A 19 55.10 -1.01 0.97
C PRO A 19 54.43 0.16 1.71
N ARG A 20 53.77 1.08 1.00
CA ARG A 20 53.03 2.20 1.59
C ARG A 20 51.63 1.79 2.07
N ALA A 21 51.11 0.65 1.63
CA ALA A 21 49.87 0.09 2.12
C ALA A 21 50.15 -0.82 3.32
N GLU A 22 50.66 -0.25 4.43
CA GLU A 22 50.76 -1.01 5.68
C GLU A 22 49.36 -1.26 6.22
N PHE A 23 48.94 -2.53 6.29
CA PHE A 23 47.71 -2.97 6.95
C PHE A 23 47.81 -2.72 8.46
N THR A 24 47.64 -1.46 8.87
CA THR A 24 47.66 -1.07 10.27
C THR A 24 46.38 -1.56 10.93
N ARG A 25 46.48 -2.10 12.16
CA ARG A 25 45.30 -2.55 12.93
C ARG A 25 44.20 -1.48 13.01
N ARG A 26 44.60 -0.20 13.03
CA ARG A 26 43.70 0.98 12.99
C ARG A 26 42.97 1.12 11.65
N GLY A 27 43.64 0.87 10.52
CA GLY A 27 43.03 0.89 9.19
C GLY A 27 42.02 -0.24 8.98
N ILE A 28 42.32 -1.44 9.50
CA ILE A 28 41.37 -2.57 9.52
C ILE A 28 40.16 -2.22 10.40
N LEU A 29 40.38 -1.64 11.58
CA LEU A 29 39.30 -1.21 12.49
C LEU A 29 38.40 -0.15 11.86
N LEU A 30 38.99 0.83 11.16
CA LEU A 30 38.25 1.83 10.39
C LEU A 30 37.44 1.18 9.27
N GLY A 31 38.05 0.26 8.52
CA GLY A 31 37.36 -0.50 7.46
C GLY A 31 36.16 -1.28 7.99
N VAL A 32 36.35 -2.03 9.09
CA VAL A 32 35.27 -2.76 9.78
C VAL A 32 34.20 -1.79 10.29
N GLY A 33 34.59 -0.65 10.86
CA GLY A 33 33.67 0.38 11.34
C GLY A 33 32.76 0.92 10.23
N VAL A 34 33.33 1.24 9.06
CA VAL A 34 32.56 1.72 7.90
C VAL A 34 31.60 0.64 7.39
N VAL A 35 32.04 -0.62 7.32
CA VAL A 35 31.19 -1.74 6.90
C VAL A 35 30.01 -1.93 7.87
N LEU A 36 30.27 -1.97 9.18
CA LEU A 36 29.22 -2.09 10.19
C LEU A 36 28.25 -0.92 10.16
N PHE A 37 28.75 0.31 9.97
CA PHE A 37 27.91 1.49 9.81
C PHE A 37 27.04 1.41 8.55
N GLY A 38 27.59 0.94 7.43
CA GLY A 38 26.85 0.72 6.19
C GLY A 38 25.73 -0.30 6.35
N ILE A 39 26.00 -1.43 7.01
CA ILE A 39 24.99 -2.46 7.33
C ILE A 39 23.90 -1.88 8.24
N GLY A 40 24.30 -1.18 9.31
CA GLY A 40 23.35 -0.54 10.23
C GLY A 40 22.47 0.50 9.55
N GLY A 41 23.06 1.35 8.70
CA GLY A 41 22.36 2.35 7.91
C GLY A 41 21.38 1.72 6.91
N ALA A 42 21.78 0.64 6.23
CA ALA A 42 20.90 -0.11 5.34
C ALA A 42 19.72 -0.75 6.10
N ALA A 43 19.98 -1.37 7.25
CA ALA A 43 18.95 -1.96 8.09
C ALA A 43 17.94 -0.92 8.60
N LEU A 44 18.42 0.23 9.10
CA LEU A 44 17.58 1.37 9.49
C LEU A 44 16.76 1.92 8.33
N SER A 45 17.37 2.00 7.15
CA SER A 45 16.70 2.49 5.94
C SER A 45 15.60 1.54 5.45
N ILE A 46 15.80 0.23 5.58
CA ILE A 46 14.78 -0.78 5.28
C ILE A 46 13.66 -0.73 6.32
N TRP A 47 14.01 -0.65 7.61
CA TRP A 47 13.03 -0.56 8.69
C TRP A 47 12.15 0.69 8.57
N ALA A 48 12.73 1.84 8.21
CA ALA A 48 11.99 3.08 8.00
C ALA A 48 11.03 3.05 6.79
N ARG A 49 11.34 2.22 5.78
CA ARG A 49 10.56 2.03 4.55
C ARG A 49 9.51 0.92 4.64
N ARG A 50 9.57 0.08 5.65
CA ARG A 50 8.59 -1.00 5.84
C ARG A 50 7.23 -0.39 6.19
N THR A 51 6.20 -0.75 5.43
CA THR A 51 4.81 -0.43 5.77
C THR A 51 4.55 -0.94 7.17
N ARG A 52 4.22 -0.03 8.09
CA ARG A 52 3.82 -0.41 9.44
C ARG A 52 2.39 -0.92 9.33
N LEU A 53 2.18 -2.16 9.75
CA LEU A 53 0.90 -2.86 9.66
C LEU A 53 0.38 -3.24 11.04
N GLU A 54 1.09 -2.90 12.12
CA GLU A 54 0.82 -3.46 13.45
C GLU A 54 -0.56 -3.01 13.94
N GLN A 55 -0.83 -1.70 13.87
CA GLN A 55 -2.09 -1.12 14.35
C GLN A 55 -3.22 -1.38 13.37
N SER A 56 -2.94 -1.30 12.07
CA SER A 56 -3.90 -1.64 11.02
C SER A 56 -4.34 -3.10 11.12
N THR A 57 -3.41 -4.03 11.36
CA THR A 57 -3.76 -5.46 11.50
C THR A 57 -4.59 -5.70 12.75
N GLN A 58 -4.27 -5.03 13.85
CA GLN A 58 -5.07 -5.11 15.08
C GLN A 58 -6.49 -4.55 14.90
N PHE A 59 -6.64 -3.41 14.22
CA PHE A 59 -7.92 -2.75 14.01
C PHE A 59 -8.80 -3.47 12.97
N TRP A 60 -8.22 -3.84 11.83
CA TRP A 60 -8.97 -4.44 10.72
C TRP A 60 -9.20 -5.95 10.90
N GLY A 61 -8.28 -6.62 11.60
CA GLY A 61 -8.20 -8.07 11.66
C GLY A 61 -7.56 -8.68 10.41
N PRO A 62 -7.08 -9.94 10.50
CA PRO A 62 -6.31 -10.58 9.43
C PRO A 62 -7.10 -10.71 8.12
N GLU A 63 -8.38 -11.05 8.20
CA GLU A 63 -9.24 -11.26 7.02
C GLU A 63 -9.38 -9.99 6.16
N VAL A 64 -9.54 -8.83 6.79
CA VAL A 64 -9.72 -7.56 6.07
C VAL A 64 -8.38 -7.08 5.51
N ILE A 65 -7.27 -7.31 6.23
CA ILE A 65 -5.92 -7.05 5.70
C ILE A 65 -5.64 -7.91 4.47
N GLU A 66 -5.97 -9.20 4.52
CA GLU A 66 -5.86 -10.09 3.36
C GLU A 66 -6.72 -9.61 2.20
N ALA A 67 -7.96 -9.19 2.46
CA ALA A 67 -8.82 -8.61 1.44
C ALA A 67 -8.18 -7.37 0.79
N PHE A 68 -7.61 -6.45 1.57
CA PHE A 68 -6.91 -5.28 1.02
C PHE A 68 -5.71 -5.65 0.15
N GLN A 69 -4.98 -6.72 0.51
CA GLN A 69 -3.79 -7.16 -0.23
C GLN A 69 -4.13 -7.95 -1.49
N LEU A 70 -5.12 -8.83 -1.42
CA LEU A 70 -5.33 -9.90 -2.40
C LEU A 70 -6.58 -9.73 -3.27
N ALA A 71 -7.50 -8.81 -2.91
CA ALA A 71 -8.77 -8.71 -3.62
C ALA A 71 -8.59 -8.52 -5.12
N ALA A 72 -9.18 -9.44 -5.88
CA ALA A 72 -9.23 -9.35 -7.33
C ALA A 72 -10.18 -8.22 -7.75
N GLU A 73 -11.27 -8.04 -6.99
CA GLU A 73 -12.30 -7.06 -7.29
C GLU A 73 -12.52 -6.07 -6.15
N ILE A 74 -12.67 -4.80 -6.52
CA ILE A 74 -13.02 -3.72 -5.61
C ILE A 74 -14.24 -3.04 -6.20
N HIS A 75 -15.30 -2.95 -5.43
CA HIS A 75 -16.52 -2.24 -5.78
C HIS A 75 -16.72 -1.04 -4.87
N LEU A 76 -17.28 0.04 -5.42
CA LEU A 76 -17.70 1.22 -4.68
C LEU A 76 -19.24 1.30 -4.66
N ILE A 77 -19.79 1.51 -3.48
CA ILE A 77 -21.23 1.65 -3.27
C ILE A 77 -21.44 3.06 -2.73
N SER A 78 -21.99 3.95 -3.56
CA SER A 78 -22.13 5.38 -3.25
C SER A 78 -23.27 5.69 -2.27
N GLN A 79 -24.24 4.79 -2.14
CA GLN A 79 -25.43 4.96 -1.30
C GLN A 79 -25.65 3.73 -0.41
N PRO A 80 -24.80 3.52 0.61
CA PRO A 80 -24.81 2.30 1.42
C PRO A 80 -26.10 2.03 2.21
N ASP A 81 -26.94 3.05 2.45
CA ASP A 81 -28.24 2.90 3.15
C ASP A 81 -29.39 2.44 2.25
N GLN A 82 -29.22 2.47 0.93
CA GLN A 82 -30.28 2.04 0.03
C GLN A 82 -30.29 0.52 -0.13
N PRO A 83 -31.49 -0.09 -0.34
CA PRO A 83 -31.59 -1.51 -0.56
C PRO A 83 -30.77 -1.93 -1.79
N ALA A 84 -30.09 -3.08 -1.69
CA ALA A 84 -29.18 -3.58 -2.74
C ALA A 84 -29.83 -3.72 -4.13
N SER A 85 -31.16 -3.79 -4.21
CA SER A 85 -31.91 -3.82 -5.47
C SER A 85 -31.93 -2.49 -6.23
N LYS A 86 -31.53 -1.38 -5.60
CA LYS A 86 -31.50 -0.04 -6.20
C LYS A 86 -30.09 0.53 -6.38
N VAL A 87 -29.07 -0.14 -5.83
CA VAL A 87 -27.69 0.36 -5.86
C VAL A 87 -26.84 -0.59 -6.67
N GLU A 88 -26.45 -0.16 -7.87
CA GLU A 88 -25.51 -0.90 -8.69
C GLU A 88 -24.09 -0.66 -8.15
N PRO A 89 -23.38 -1.70 -7.67
CA PRO A 89 -22.02 -1.56 -7.19
C PRO A 89 -21.09 -1.19 -8.33
N LEU A 90 -20.30 -0.16 -8.13
CA LEU A 90 -19.43 0.37 -9.14
C LEU A 90 -18.10 -0.38 -9.18
N ARG A 91 -17.79 -1.08 -10.27
CA ARG A 91 -16.58 -1.91 -10.34
C ARG A 91 -15.34 -1.04 -10.57
N LEU A 92 -14.52 -0.91 -9.54
CA LEU A 92 -13.29 -0.13 -9.58
C LEU A 92 -12.10 -0.88 -10.20
N THR A 93 -12.21 -2.21 -10.38
CA THR A 93 -11.11 -3.04 -10.87
C THR A 93 -10.50 -2.51 -12.16
N GLY A 94 -9.18 -2.32 -12.16
CA GLY A 94 -8.44 -1.77 -13.31
C GLY A 94 -8.41 -0.24 -13.39
N MET A 95 -9.06 0.48 -12.47
CA MET A 95 -8.95 1.93 -12.40
C MET A 95 -7.58 2.39 -11.88
N PRO A 96 -7.05 3.52 -12.39
CA PRO A 96 -5.83 4.11 -11.87
C PRO A 96 -6.03 4.54 -10.41
N GLY A 97 -4.99 4.40 -9.58
CA GLY A 97 -5.02 4.83 -8.19
C GLY A 97 -5.40 3.74 -7.17
N LEU A 98 -5.90 2.57 -7.60
CA LEU A 98 -6.24 1.49 -6.68
C LEU A 98 -5.05 0.95 -5.87
N GLY A 99 -3.84 0.96 -6.44
CA GLY A 99 -2.63 0.62 -5.69
C GLY A 99 -2.37 1.58 -4.53
N HIS A 100 -2.62 2.88 -4.73
CA HIS A 100 -2.51 3.90 -3.69
C HIS A 100 -3.62 3.74 -2.65
N LEU A 101 -4.85 3.41 -3.07
CA LEU A 101 -5.95 3.12 -2.16
C LEU A 101 -5.61 1.94 -1.23
N ARG A 102 -5.14 0.82 -1.79
CA ARG A 102 -4.71 -0.34 -0.99
C ARG A 102 -3.59 0.03 -0.02
N HIS A 103 -2.57 0.74 -0.50
CA HIS A 103 -1.47 1.18 0.35
C HIS A 103 -1.95 2.08 1.49
N LEU A 104 -2.83 3.04 1.20
CA LEU A 104 -3.43 3.91 2.21
C LEU A 104 -4.19 3.10 3.26
N LEU A 105 -5.01 2.13 2.84
CA LEU A 105 -5.79 1.31 3.77
C LEU A 105 -4.91 0.41 4.65
N LEU A 106 -3.75 0.00 4.15
CA LEU A 106 -2.79 -0.84 4.87
C LEU A 106 -1.83 -0.05 5.77
N ASP A 107 -1.39 1.14 5.37
CA ASP A 107 -0.36 1.89 6.09
C ASP A 107 -0.88 2.50 7.40
N ASP A 108 -0.23 2.15 8.52
CA ASP A 108 -0.55 2.71 9.83
C ASP A 108 -0.51 4.24 9.85
N ARG A 109 0.31 4.87 9.00
CA ARG A 109 0.42 6.34 8.96
C ARG A 109 -0.81 7.01 8.36
N SER A 110 -1.76 6.25 7.81
CA SER A 110 -2.99 6.77 7.22
C SER A 110 -4.08 7.12 8.22
N TYR A 111 -3.89 6.71 9.46
CA TYR A 111 -4.88 6.80 10.52
C TYR A 111 -4.37 7.64 11.69
N VAL A 112 -5.31 8.22 12.43
CA VAL A 112 -5.06 8.86 13.72
C VAL A 112 -5.48 7.86 14.79
N TRP A 113 -4.55 7.01 15.23
CA TRP A 113 -4.85 5.88 16.10
C TRP A 113 -5.38 6.26 17.48
N ASP A 114 -4.98 7.42 18.00
CA ASP A 114 -5.53 7.97 19.25
C ASP A 114 -7.01 8.38 19.13
N SER A 115 -7.57 8.34 17.92
CA SER A 115 -8.98 8.67 17.67
C SER A 115 -9.88 7.43 17.58
N VAL A 116 -9.39 6.22 17.82
CA VAL A 116 -10.22 5.00 17.77
C VAL A 116 -11.41 5.13 18.73
N ARG A 117 -12.60 4.79 18.25
CA ARG A 117 -13.84 4.77 19.05
C ARG A 117 -14.51 3.43 18.92
N GLU A 118 -15.02 2.92 20.05
CA GLU A 118 -15.89 1.74 20.13
C GLU A 118 -17.33 2.10 19.74
N GLU A 119 -17.50 2.58 18.52
CA GLU A 119 -18.79 2.85 17.92
C GLU A 119 -18.77 2.31 16.48
N PRO A 120 -19.82 1.58 16.04
CA PRO A 120 -19.87 1.06 14.69
C PRO A 120 -19.92 2.20 13.68
N ILE A 121 -19.14 2.10 12.60
CA ILE A 121 -19.12 3.10 11.53
C ILE A 121 -20.51 3.31 10.88
N ARG A 122 -21.37 2.28 10.93
CA ARG A 122 -22.77 2.37 10.46
C ARG A 122 -23.59 3.46 11.15
N SER A 123 -23.25 3.83 12.39
CA SER A 123 -23.88 4.95 13.11
C SER A 123 -23.77 6.30 12.39
N ARG A 124 -22.83 6.41 11.44
CA ARG A 124 -22.57 7.60 10.62
C ARG A 124 -23.44 7.69 9.38
N LEU A 125 -23.99 6.57 8.91
CA LEU A 125 -24.72 6.51 7.63
C LEU A 125 -25.87 7.54 7.56
N ASN A 126 -26.58 7.74 8.67
CA ASN A 126 -27.67 8.73 8.79
C ASN A 126 -27.22 10.17 9.09
N LYS A 127 -25.92 10.42 9.30
CA LYS A 127 -25.38 11.69 9.80
C LYS A 127 -24.46 12.40 8.82
N SER A 128 -23.88 11.68 7.87
CA SER A 128 -22.84 12.16 6.96
C SER A 128 -22.92 11.45 5.61
N SER A 129 -22.32 12.04 4.59
CA SER A 129 -22.15 11.37 3.30
C SER A 129 -21.17 10.21 3.45
N CYS A 130 -21.62 8.99 3.21
CA CYS A 130 -20.82 7.77 3.36
C CYS A 130 -20.76 6.98 2.06
N MET A 131 -19.63 6.31 1.83
CA MET A 131 -19.48 5.32 0.75
C MET A 131 -18.95 4.02 1.30
N THR A 132 -19.28 2.89 0.66
CA THR A 132 -18.75 1.58 1.00
C THR A 132 -17.82 1.08 -0.07
N LEU A 133 -16.63 0.64 0.34
CA LEU A 133 -15.75 -0.18 -0.47
C LEU A 133 -16.01 -1.66 -0.17
N TRP A 134 -16.24 -2.44 -1.20
CA TRP A 134 -16.43 -3.88 -1.10
C TRP A 134 -15.29 -4.60 -1.84
N PHE A 135 -14.56 -5.41 -1.10
CA PHE A 135 -13.43 -6.20 -1.57
C PHE A 135 -13.87 -7.65 -1.68
N SER A 136 -13.70 -8.24 -2.87
CA SER A 136 -14.06 -9.63 -3.12
C SER A 136 -13.03 -10.33 -4.01
N ASP A 137 -13.04 -11.65 -3.94
CA ASP A 137 -12.22 -12.54 -4.76
C ASP A 137 -13.05 -13.73 -5.23
N PRO A 138 -13.96 -13.51 -6.21
CA PRO A 138 -14.95 -14.49 -6.60
C PRO A 138 -14.33 -15.77 -7.20
N GLU A 139 -13.15 -15.65 -7.81
CA GLU A 139 -12.46 -16.76 -8.47
C GLU A 139 -11.71 -17.64 -7.47
N ALA A 140 -10.78 -17.06 -6.70
CA ALA A 140 -9.89 -17.84 -5.85
C ALA A 140 -10.38 -17.98 -4.40
N LYS A 141 -11.37 -17.16 -3.96
CA LYS A 141 -12.02 -17.23 -2.64
C LYS A 141 -11.03 -17.33 -1.47
N ARG A 142 -9.91 -16.62 -1.57
CA ARG A 142 -8.80 -16.71 -0.61
C ARG A 142 -9.15 -16.12 0.76
N PHE A 143 -10.11 -15.19 0.80
CA PHE A 143 -10.54 -14.48 2.00
C PHE A 143 -12.06 -14.21 1.91
N PRO A 144 -12.75 -13.99 3.05
CA PRO A 144 -14.16 -13.62 3.04
C PRO A 144 -14.37 -12.17 2.57
N ASP A 145 -15.44 -11.91 1.84
CA ASP A 145 -15.77 -10.56 1.35
C ASP A 145 -15.71 -9.51 2.47
N ALA A 146 -14.93 -8.46 2.24
CA ALA A 146 -14.74 -7.39 3.21
C ALA A 146 -15.45 -6.11 2.74
N LYS A 147 -16.24 -5.50 3.63
CA LYS A 147 -16.91 -4.22 3.38
C LYS A 147 -16.43 -3.18 4.38
N VAL A 148 -16.04 -2.02 3.86
CA VAL A 148 -15.50 -0.90 4.64
C VAL A 148 -16.28 0.34 4.31
N ILE A 149 -16.79 1.02 5.34
CA ILE A 149 -17.54 2.27 5.19
C ILE A 149 -16.59 3.43 5.46
N ILE A 150 -16.69 4.46 4.63
CA ILE A 150 -15.94 5.72 4.75
C ILE A 150 -16.94 6.86 4.86
N ASP A 151 -16.88 7.62 5.95
CA ASP A 151 -17.50 8.93 6.12
C ASP A 151 -16.66 9.96 5.35
N LEU A 152 -17.25 10.52 4.30
CA LEU A 152 -16.61 11.44 3.37
C LEU A 152 -16.46 12.86 3.92
N ASP A 153 -17.20 13.21 4.97
CA ASP A 153 -17.26 14.57 5.51
C ASP A 153 -16.22 14.75 6.62
N GLN A 154 -16.08 13.75 7.48
CA GLN A 154 -15.19 13.80 8.65
C GLN A 154 -14.01 12.84 8.55
N GLY A 155 -13.98 11.96 7.54
CA GLY A 155 -12.92 10.99 7.30
C GLY A 155 -12.88 9.87 8.34
N TRP A 156 -14.02 9.48 8.91
CA TRP A 156 -14.11 8.26 9.71
C TRP A 156 -14.18 7.04 8.81
N ILE A 157 -13.54 5.96 9.22
CA ILE A 157 -13.53 4.71 8.47
C ILE A 157 -13.61 3.52 9.42
N GLY A 158 -14.29 2.47 8.99
CA GLY A 158 -14.40 1.23 9.76
C GLY A 158 -15.00 0.09 8.97
N LYS A 159 -14.90 -1.12 9.52
CA LYS A 159 -15.52 -2.31 8.92
C LYS A 159 -17.03 -2.16 9.01
N GLN A 160 -17.74 -2.51 7.93
CA GLN A 160 -19.20 -2.43 7.89
C GLN A 160 -19.83 -3.25 9.04
N ASP A 161 -19.31 -4.43 9.33
CA ASP A 161 -19.80 -5.31 10.40
C ASP A 161 -19.01 -5.17 11.71
N GLY A 162 -18.16 -4.14 11.81
CA GLY A 162 -17.34 -3.86 12.98
C GLY A 162 -18.04 -2.97 14.00
N ASN A 163 -17.50 -2.95 15.21
CA ASN A 163 -17.92 -2.11 16.34
C ASN A 163 -16.97 -0.93 16.59
N GLN A 164 -15.98 -0.73 15.74
CA GLN A 164 -14.97 0.32 15.88
C GLN A 164 -14.89 1.19 14.63
N GLN A 165 -14.50 2.44 14.84
CA GLN A 165 -14.16 3.40 13.79
C GLN A 165 -12.90 4.16 14.16
N VAL A 166 -12.11 4.52 13.15
CA VAL A 166 -10.89 5.33 13.30
C VAL A 166 -10.95 6.50 12.32
N ARG A 167 -10.28 7.61 12.63
CA ARG A 167 -10.23 8.77 11.75
C ARG A 167 -9.00 8.70 10.86
N LEU A 168 -9.17 9.05 9.59
CA LEU A 168 -8.07 9.25 8.67
C LEU A 168 -7.21 10.46 9.08
N ALA A 169 -5.91 10.33 8.84
CA ALA A 169 -4.96 11.41 8.95
C ALA A 169 -5.36 12.57 8.05
N GLU A 170 -5.02 13.80 8.45
CA GLU A 170 -5.48 15.03 7.81
C GLU A 170 -5.20 15.06 6.29
N ARG A 171 -4.01 14.64 5.88
CA ARG A 171 -3.61 14.55 4.46
C ARG A 171 -4.53 13.68 3.60
N PHE A 172 -5.18 12.68 4.19
CA PHE A 172 -6.05 11.73 3.49
C PHE A 172 -7.53 12.04 3.65
N ARG A 173 -7.91 12.82 4.67
CA ARG A 173 -9.30 13.22 4.92
C ARG A 173 -9.94 13.93 3.73
N ASN A 174 -9.16 14.69 2.97
CA ASN A 174 -9.67 15.39 1.79
C ASN A 174 -9.40 14.60 0.48
N ALA A 175 -8.23 13.97 0.39
CA ALA A 175 -7.79 13.30 -0.83
C ALA A 175 -8.62 12.05 -1.15
N LEU A 176 -8.91 11.22 -0.13
CA LEU A 176 -9.65 9.97 -0.35
C LEU A 176 -11.11 10.24 -0.76
N PRO A 177 -11.88 11.10 -0.07
CA PRO A 177 -13.23 11.43 -0.53
C PRO A 177 -13.27 12.06 -1.92
N ALA A 178 -12.33 12.96 -2.23
CA ALA A 178 -12.26 13.56 -3.56
C ALA A 178 -11.99 12.51 -4.65
N PHE A 179 -11.10 11.55 -4.38
CA PHE A 179 -10.83 10.43 -5.28
C PHE A 179 -12.07 9.54 -5.49
N LEU A 180 -12.76 9.15 -4.41
CA LEU A 180 -13.94 8.30 -4.49
C LEU A 180 -15.12 8.99 -5.16
N LYS A 181 -15.39 10.26 -4.84
CA LYS A 181 -16.43 11.08 -5.51
C LYS A 181 -16.14 11.18 -7.01
N ARG A 182 -14.89 11.51 -7.36
CA ARG A 182 -14.47 11.57 -8.76
C ARG A 182 -14.79 10.25 -9.48
N ILE A 183 -14.42 9.12 -8.90
CA ILE A 183 -14.71 7.83 -9.52
C ILE A 183 -16.22 7.59 -9.69
N ALA A 184 -17.00 7.86 -8.63
CA ALA A 184 -18.45 7.73 -8.68
C ALA A 184 -19.09 8.59 -9.79
N ASP A 185 -18.55 9.78 -10.05
CA ASP A 185 -19.05 10.69 -11.09
C ASP A 185 -18.62 10.29 -12.51
N PHE A 186 -17.46 9.64 -12.68
CA PHE A 186 -16.88 9.35 -14.00
C PHE A 186 -17.42 8.09 -14.67
N GLU A 187 -17.98 7.15 -13.92
CA GLU A 187 -18.42 5.87 -14.47
C GLU A 187 -19.79 5.88 -15.16
N PRO A 188 -20.81 6.65 -14.71
CA PRO A 188 -22.04 6.85 -15.49
C PRO A 188 -21.74 7.33 -16.92
N LEU A 189 -20.80 8.28 -17.05
CA LEU A 189 -20.33 8.80 -18.35
C LEU A 189 -19.70 7.73 -19.25
N ARG A 190 -18.99 6.74 -18.68
CA ARG A 190 -18.38 5.65 -19.46
C ARG A 190 -19.41 4.61 -19.89
N VAL A 191 -20.41 4.33 -19.05
CA VAL A 191 -21.52 3.43 -19.38
C VAL A 191 -22.37 4.04 -20.50
N GLU A 192 -22.78 5.31 -20.36
CA GLU A 192 -23.51 6.04 -21.39
C GLU A 192 -22.75 6.08 -22.73
N MET A 193 -21.44 6.35 -22.70
CA MET A 193 -20.62 6.34 -23.93
C MET A 193 -20.50 4.95 -24.57
N ARG A 194 -20.46 3.87 -23.77
CA ARG A 194 -20.44 2.50 -24.29
C ARG A 194 -21.78 2.10 -24.89
N GLU A 195 -22.89 2.47 -24.25
CA GLU A 195 -24.24 2.23 -24.76
C GLU A 195 -24.49 2.98 -26.05
N LYS A 196 -24.11 4.26 -26.10
CA LYS A 196 -24.23 5.09 -27.31
C LYS A 196 -23.43 4.51 -28.48
N LYS A 197 -22.18 4.08 -28.24
CA LYS A 197 -21.35 3.44 -29.26
C LYS A 197 -21.97 2.13 -29.76
N ARG A 198 -22.55 1.33 -28.87
CA ARG A 198 -23.19 0.05 -29.23
C ARG A 198 -24.50 0.25 -30.01
N ALA A 199 -25.19 1.36 -29.81
CA ALA A 199 -26.37 1.76 -30.58
C ALA A 199 -26.00 2.36 -31.96
N GLU A 200 -24.82 2.96 -32.10
CA GLU A 200 -24.29 3.44 -33.39
C GLU A 200 -23.73 2.31 -34.26
N ASP A 201 -23.31 1.19 -33.65
CA ASP A 201 -22.81 -0.01 -34.32
C ASP A 201 -23.94 -1.02 -34.72
N GLN A 202 -25.23 -0.69 -34.51
CA GLN A 202 -26.41 -1.47 -34.91
C GLN A 202 -27.20 -0.78 -36.03
#